data_AF-A0A814MU43-F1
#
_entry.id   AF-A0A814MU43-F1
#
_cell.length_a   1.000
_cell.length_b   1.000
_cell.length_c   1.000
_cell.angle_alpha   90.00
_cell.angle_beta   90.00
_cell.angle_gamma   90.00
#
_symmetry.space_group_name_H-M   'P 1'
#
loop_
_entity.id
_entity.type
_entity.pdbx_description
1 polymer ?
#
loop_
_entity_poly.entity_id
_entity_poly.type
_entity_poly.pdbx_seq_one_letter_code
_entity_poly.pdbx_strand_id
1 'polypeptide(L)'
;PDECLTIISTSGSSGFPKSAIVSERAFRAGFLRWYLPSLIERVTLCYRPLAWAADRDAIITTFLREGRTGFSTQEPSRLMEELALVRPTHFGAPPSIWNKIYAEFKTSLALVTAQCSPDAIQ
;
A
#
# COMPACT_ATOMS: atom_id res chain seq x y z
N PRO A 1 21.40 -19.73 4.17
CA PRO A 1 21.58 -20.13 5.59
C PRO A 1 20.25 -20.01 6.34
N ASP A 2 20.10 -20.70 7.49
CA ASP A 2 18.85 -20.75 8.28
C ASP A 2 18.80 -19.74 9.43
N GLU A 3 19.75 -18.82 9.49
CA GLU A 3 19.81 -17.79 10.51
C GLU A 3 18.56 -16.90 10.50
N CYS A 4 18.04 -16.57 11.67
CA CYS A 4 16.90 -15.67 11.84
C CYS A 4 17.33 -14.23 11.56
N LEU A 5 16.72 -13.56 10.57
CA LEU A 5 16.97 -12.16 10.29
C LEU A 5 15.94 -11.23 10.92
N THR A 6 14.67 -11.63 10.90
CA THR A 6 13.60 -10.80 11.44
C THR A 6 12.38 -11.63 11.82
N ILE A 7 11.54 -11.07 12.69
CA ILE A 7 10.29 -11.66 13.14
C ILE A 7 9.15 -10.73 12.72
N ILE A 8 8.10 -11.31 12.14
CA ILE A 8 6.87 -10.61 11.77
C ILE A 8 5.71 -11.25 12.53
N SER A 9 5.15 -10.50 13.48
CA SER A 9 4.00 -10.95 14.26
C SER A 9 2.70 -10.73 13.49
N THR A 10 1.80 -11.70 13.58
CA THR A 10 0.48 -11.69 12.95
C THR A 10 -0.58 -11.91 14.03
N SER A 11 -1.77 -11.32 13.88
CA SER A 11 -2.84 -11.44 14.89
C SER A 11 -3.33 -12.88 15.10
N GLY A 12 -3.19 -13.74 14.09
CA GLY A 12 -3.66 -15.12 14.12
C GLY A 12 -5.19 -15.25 14.20
N SER A 13 -5.73 -16.39 13.75
CA SER A 13 -7.18 -16.68 13.90
C SER A 13 -7.57 -17.06 15.33
N SER A 14 -6.59 -17.43 16.17
CA SER A 14 -6.79 -17.92 17.54
C SER A 14 -6.80 -16.81 18.60
N GLY A 15 -6.75 -15.53 18.22
CA GLY A 15 -6.68 -14.38 19.14
C GLY A 15 -5.30 -14.15 19.77
N PHE A 16 -4.43 -15.15 19.77
CA PHE A 16 -3.03 -15.02 20.20
C PHE A 16 -2.11 -14.71 19.01
N PRO A 17 -1.29 -13.64 19.08
CA PRO A 17 -0.37 -13.32 18.03
C PRO A 17 0.62 -14.46 17.75
N LYS A 18 0.79 -14.80 16.47
CA LYS A 18 1.78 -15.78 16.00
C LYS A 18 2.95 -15.06 15.35
N SER A 19 4.17 -15.40 15.76
CA SER A 19 5.40 -14.82 15.23
C SER A 19 5.96 -15.68 14.10
N ALA A 20 6.01 -15.11 12.89
CA ALA A 20 6.67 -15.73 11.76
C ALA A 20 8.16 -15.37 11.78
N ILE A 21 9.02 -16.39 11.89
CA ILE A 21 10.48 -16.24 11.78
C ILE A 21 10.83 -16.18 10.29
N VAL A 22 11.49 -15.09 9.88
CA VAL A 22 12.01 -14.92 8.53
C VAL A 22 13.51 -15.23 8.58
N SER A 23 13.89 -16.40 8.07
CA SER A 23 15.28 -16.78 7.94
C SER A 23 15.98 -16.06 6.80
N GLU A 24 17.31 -16.07 6.79
CA GLU A 24 18.11 -15.52 5.69
C GLU A 24 17.76 -16.19 4.36
N ARG A 25 17.53 -17.51 4.33
CA ARG A 25 17.06 -18.22 3.13
C ARG A 25 15.73 -17.64 2.64
N ALA A 26 14.76 -17.46 3.53
CA ALA A 26 13.44 -16.93 3.18
C ALA A 26 13.53 -15.48 2.68
N PHE A 27 14.38 -14.66 3.32
CA PHE A 27 14.63 -13.29 2.90
C PHE A 27 15.29 -13.22 1.51
N ARG A 28 16.32 -14.05 1.28
CA ARG A 28 17.02 -14.15 -0.02
C ARG A 28 16.09 -14.58 -1.15
N ALA A 29 15.14 -15.47 -0.89
CA ALA A 29 14.14 -15.87 -1.88
C ALA A 29 13.29 -14.69 -2.38
N GLY A 30 13.14 -13.62 -1.58
CA GLY A 30 12.46 -12.39 -1.97
C GLY A 30 13.21 -11.54 -2.99
N PHE A 31 14.54 -11.62 -3.06
CA PHE A 31 15.36 -10.75 -3.92
C PHE A 31 14.99 -10.84 -5.40
N LEU A 32 14.66 -12.04 -5.88
CA LEU A 32 14.28 -12.24 -7.28
C LEU A 32 13.05 -11.39 -7.65
N ARG A 33 12.09 -11.24 -6.73
CA ARG A 33 10.92 -10.37 -6.90
C ARG A 33 11.29 -8.89 -6.76
N TRP A 34 12.10 -8.57 -5.75
CA TRP A 34 12.42 -7.19 -5.40
C TRP A 34 13.25 -6.50 -6.48
N TYR A 35 14.16 -7.22 -7.12
CA TYR A 35 15.12 -6.67 -8.07
C TYR A 35 14.68 -6.81 -9.54
N LEU A 36 13.41 -7.13 -9.84
CA LEU A 36 12.97 -7.16 -11.25
C LEU A 36 13.12 -5.77 -11.89
N PRO A 37 13.83 -5.66 -13.03
CA PRO A 37 13.98 -4.40 -13.74
C PRO A 37 12.62 -3.82 -14.11
N SER A 38 12.49 -2.50 -14.00
CA SER A 38 11.31 -1.74 -14.39
C SER A 38 11.76 -0.48 -15.11
N LEU A 39 11.11 -0.14 -16.22
CA LEU A 39 11.35 1.12 -16.93
C LEU A 39 10.72 2.32 -16.21
N ILE A 40 9.78 2.07 -15.29
CA ILE A 40 9.08 3.09 -14.54
C ILE A 40 9.80 3.29 -13.19
N GLU A 41 10.17 4.54 -12.89
CA GLU A 41 10.69 4.93 -11.57
C GLU A 41 9.70 4.48 -10.49
N ARG A 42 10.21 3.86 -9.43
CA ARG A 42 9.37 3.34 -8.38
C ARG A 42 9.22 4.36 -7.26
N VAL A 43 8.06 5.02 -7.22
CA VAL A 43 7.62 5.86 -6.09
C VAL A 43 6.50 5.14 -5.33
N THR A 44 6.67 4.98 -4.01
CA THR A 44 5.71 4.33 -3.10
C THR A 44 5.37 5.20 -1.90
N LEU A 45 4.16 5.06 -1.35
CA LEU A 45 3.75 5.63 -0.07
C LEU A 45 3.71 4.52 0.99
N CYS A 46 4.50 4.66 2.06
CA CYS A 46 4.42 3.82 3.25
C CYS A 46 3.45 4.47 4.26
N TYR A 47 2.31 3.83 4.48
CA TYR A 47 1.22 4.36 5.31
C TYR A 47 0.76 3.37 6.39
N ARG A 48 1.49 2.27 6.56
CA ARG A 48 1.33 1.35 7.69
C ARG A 48 2.69 1.08 8.35
N PRO A 49 2.70 0.67 9.62
CA PRO A 49 3.94 0.30 10.30
C PRO A 49 4.70 -0.81 9.56
N LEU A 50 6.04 -0.80 9.63
CA LEU A 50 6.92 -1.85 9.08
C LEU A 50 6.72 -3.23 9.72
N ALA A 51 5.92 -3.34 10.77
CA ALA A 51 5.43 -4.61 11.30
C ALA A 51 4.53 -5.34 10.29
N TRP A 52 3.92 -4.62 9.34
CA TRP A 52 3.15 -5.21 8.26
C TRP A 52 4.07 -5.65 7.13
N ALA A 53 4.02 -6.95 6.80
CA ALA A 53 4.87 -7.53 5.76
C ALA A 53 4.73 -6.83 4.41
N ALA A 54 3.53 -6.38 4.04
CA ALA A 54 3.27 -5.73 2.75
C ALA A 54 4.01 -4.39 2.59
N ASP A 55 3.98 -3.50 3.60
CA ASP A 55 4.69 -2.21 3.53
C ASP A 55 6.20 -2.41 3.61
N ARG A 56 6.66 -3.37 4.42
CA ARG A 56 8.07 -3.76 4.47
C ARG A 56 8.55 -4.24 3.08
N ASP A 57 7.76 -5.09 2.43
CA ASP A 57 8.03 -5.58 1.07
C ASP A 57 8.09 -4.44 0.06
N ALA A 58 7.13 -3.51 0.14
CA ALA A 58 7.06 -2.36 -0.74
C ALA A 58 8.31 -1.49 -0.62
N ILE A 59 8.76 -1.19 0.60
CA ILE A 59 9.95 -0.38 0.85
C ILE A 59 11.23 -1.06 0.37
N ILE A 60 11.42 -2.34 0.68
CA ILE A 60 12.61 -3.09 0.24
C ILE A 60 12.69 -3.11 -1.28
N THR A 61 11.58 -3.39 -1.95
CA THR A 61 11.51 -3.38 -3.42
C THR A 61 11.77 -1.99 -3.98
N THR A 62 11.24 -0.93 -3.36
CA THR A 62 11.47 0.45 -3.80
C THR A 62 12.94 0.81 -3.67
N PHE A 63 13.56 0.50 -2.53
CA PHE A 63 14.97 0.76 -2.27
C PHE A 63 15.88 0.01 -3.25
N LEU A 64 15.65 -1.28 -3.47
CA LEU A 64 16.45 -2.10 -4.39
C LEU A 64 16.29 -1.73 -5.87
N ARG A 65 15.27 -0.93 -6.22
CA ARG A 65 15.03 -0.40 -7.57
C ARG A 65 15.36 1.09 -7.67
N GLU A 66 16.17 1.62 -6.76
CA GLU A 66 16.62 3.02 -6.76
C GLU A 66 15.44 4.01 -6.72
N GLY A 67 14.33 3.59 -6.13
CA GLY A 67 13.09 4.35 -6.04
C GLY A 67 13.02 5.25 -4.80
N ARG A 68 11.86 5.89 -4.62
CA ARG A 68 11.59 6.82 -3.51
C ARG A 68 10.38 6.38 -2.70
N THR A 69 10.49 6.48 -1.38
CA THR A 69 9.40 6.19 -0.45
C THR A 69 8.99 7.46 0.28
N GLY A 70 7.73 7.85 0.16
CA GLY A 70 7.09 8.81 1.05
C GLY A 70 6.58 8.11 2.31
N PHE A 71 6.64 8.78 3.46
CA PHE A 71 6.12 8.27 4.73
C PHE A 71 4.89 9.08 5.13
N SER A 72 3.79 8.39 5.39
CA SER A 72 2.54 8.98 5.87
C SER A 72 2.70 9.55 7.28
N THR A 73 1.91 10.57 7.59
CA THR A 73 1.68 11.06 8.95
C THR A 73 0.93 10.04 9.84
N GLN A 74 0.50 8.91 9.27
CA GLN A 74 -0.27 7.85 9.91
C GLN A 74 -1.68 8.29 10.33
N GLU A 75 -2.17 9.39 9.77
CA GLU A 75 -3.52 9.89 9.98
C GLU A 75 -4.46 9.38 8.88
N PRO A 76 -5.42 8.47 9.17
CA PRO A 76 -6.23 7.83 8.12
C PRO A 76 -7.09 8.81 7.30
N SER A 77 -7.51 9.93 7.89
CA SER A 77 -8.24 11.03 7.24
C SER A 77 -7.42 11.71 6.15
N ARG A 78 -6.09 11.73 6.28
CA ARG A 78 -5.18 12.44 5.38
C ARG A 78 -4.61 11.56 4.28
N LEU A 79 -4.87 10.25 4.31
CA LEU A 79 -4.29 9.32 3.36
C LEU A 79 -4.53 9.72 1.89
N MET A 80 -5.72 10.22 1.55
CA MET A 80 -6.03 10.65 0.18
C MET A 80 -5.28 11.94 -0.22
N GLU A 81 -5.12 12.88 0.71
CA GLU A 81 -4.31 14.09 0.53
C GLU A 81 -2.83 13.72 0.32
N GLU A 82 -2.31 12.81 1.14
CA GLU A 82 -0.93 12.34 1.05
C GLU A 82 -0.67 11.54 -0.24
N LEU A 83 -1.64 10.74 -0.68
CA LEU A 83 -1.58 10.05 -1.97
C LEU A 83 -1.52 11.04 -3.14
N ALA A 84 -2.32 12.10 -3.08
CA ALA A 84 -2.30 13.16 -4.09
C ALA A 84 -0.99 13.96 -4.08
N LEU A 85 -0.38 14.16 -2.91
CA LEU A 85 0.91 14.84 -2.76
C LEU A 85 2.08 13.99 -3.27
N VAL A 86 2.14 12.71 -2.86
CA VAL A 86 3.26 11.81 -3.17
C VAL A 86 3.18 11.27 -4.60
N ARG A 87 1.97 11.15 -5.16
CA ARG A 87 1.70 10.62 -6.51
C ARG A 87 2.45 9.30 -6.78
N PRO A 88 2.25 8.27 -5.94
CA PRO A 88 2.99 7.03 -6.06
C PRO A 88 2.72 6.35 -7.40
N THR A 89 3.77 5.88 -8.05
CA THR A 89 3.68 5.00 -9.23
C THR A 89 3.19 3.60 -8.89
N HIS A 90 3.34 3.18 -7.63
CA HIS A 90 2.94 1.89 -7.12
C HIS A 90 2.24 2.08 -5.77
N PHE A 91 0.98 1.67 -5.69
CA PHE A 91 0.19 1.76 -4.47
C PHE A 91 -0.53 0.44 -4.21
N GLY A 92 -0.19 -0.20 -3.09
CA GLY A 92 -0.84 -1.41 -2.61
C GLY A 92 -1.68 -1.10 -1.38
N ALA A 93 -2.96 -1.45 -1.41
CA ALA A 93 -3.87 -1.19 -0.31
C ALA A 93 -4.78 -2.39 0.02
N PRO A 94 -5.23 -2.54 1.29
CA PRO A 94 -6.19 -3.57 1.65
C PRO A 94 -7.57 -3.28 1.02
N PRO A 95 -8.45 -4.29 0.91
CA PRO A 95 -9.80 -4.13 0.35
C PRO A 95 -10.61 -2.99 0.96
N SER A 96 -10.43 -2.71 2.25
CA SER A 96 -11.12 -1.63 2.96
C SER A 96 -10.85 -0.24 2.37
N ILE A 97 -9.66 0.01 1.84
CA ILE A 97 -9.32 1.29 1.20
C ILE A 97 -9.96 1.37 -0.19
N TRP A 98 -9.88 0.31 -0.98
CA TRP A 98 -10.51 0.25 -2.30
C TRP A 98 -12.03 0.42 -2.21
N ASN A 99 -12.66 -0.18 -1.20
CA ASN A 99 -14.09 -0.01 -0.95
C ASN A 99 -14.47 1.44 -0.63
N LYS A 100 -13.64 2.16 0.12
CA LYS A 100 -13.85 3.59 0.41
C LYS A 100 -13.76 4.43 -0.87
N ILE A 101 -12.70 4.24 -1.65
CA ILE A 101 -12.51 4.93 -2.94
C ILE A 101 -13.70 4.66 -3.87
N TYR A 102 -14.16 3.41 -3.95
CA TYR A 102 -15.32 3.06 -4.77
C TYR A 102 -16.62 3.71 -4.28
N ALA A 103 -16.83 3.79 -2.97
CA ALA A 103 -18.00 4.47 -2.40
C ALA A 103 -17.98 5.97 -2.72
N GLU A 104 -16.83 6.64 -2.58
CA GLU A 104 -16.65 8.04 -2.94
C GLU A 104 -16.90 8.27 -4.44
N PHE A 105 -16.33 7.43 -5.30
CA PHE A 105 -16.57 7.48 -6.74
C PHE A 105 -18.05 7.43 -7.10
N LYS A 106 -18.82 6.49 -6.52
CA LYS A 106 -20.26 6.39 -6.77
C LYS A 106 -21.02 7.64 -6.33
N THR A 107 -20.65 8.22 -5.18
CA THR A 107 -21.24 9.47 -4.70
C THR A 107 -20.97 10.61 -5.66
N SER A 108 -19.71 10.79 -6.09
CA SER A 108 -19.34 11.83 -7.07
C SER A 108 -20.05 11.63 -8.42
N LEU A 109 -20.15 10.39 -8.89
CA LEU A 109 -20.84 10.07 -10.15
C LEU A 109 -22.33 10.42 -10.09
N ALA A 110 -23.01 10.12 -8.98
CA ALA A 110 -24.41 10.46 -8.79
C ALA A 110 -24.65 11.98 -8.81
N LEU A 111 -23.75 12.75 -8.18
CA LEU A 111 -23.81 14.22 -8.19
C LEU A 111 -23.65 14.79 -9.61
N VAL A 112 -22.65 14.32 -10.36
CA VAL A 112 -22.42 14.76 -11.75
C VAL A 112 -23.60 14.39 -12.65
N THR A 113 -24.16 13.19 -12.47
CA THR A 113 -25.33 12.73 -13.24
C THR A 113 -26.56 13.61 -12.97
N ALA A 114 -26.81 13.97 -11.70
CA ALA A 114 -27.90 14.87 -11.35
C ALA A 114 -27.72 16.29 -11.96
N GLN A 115 -26.48 16.78 -12.05
CA GLN A 115 -26.17 18.07 -12.67
C GLN A 115 -26.31 18.07 -14.20
N CYS A 116 -26.16 16.92 -14.85
CA CYS A 116 -26.27 16.78 -16.30
C CYS A 116 -27.70 16.41 -16.79
N SER A 117 -28.68 16.27 -15.89
CA SER A 117 -30.05 15.94 -16.28
C SER A 117 -30.72 17.14 -16.99
N PRO A 118 -31.40 16.95 -18.14
CA PRO A 118 -31.93 18.04 -18.99
C PRO A 118 -32.98 18.98 -18.37
N ASP A 119 -33.42 18.77 -17.13
CA ASP A 119 -34.50 19.54 -16.49
C ASP A 119 -34.06 20.92 -15.95
N ALA A 120 -32.82 21.35 -16.21
CA ALA A 120 -32.29 22.65 -15.78
C ALA A 120 -32.57 23.83 -16.76
N ILE A 121 -33.39 23.62 -17.81
CA ILE A 121 -33.75 24.65 -18.81
C ILE A 121 -35.28 24.88 -18.87
N GLN A 122 -36.00 24.78 -17.75
CA GLN A 122 -37.36 25.35 -17.64
C GLN A 122 -37.40 26.53 -16.69
#